data_AF-A0A7Y2CLA3-F1
#
_entry.id   AF-A0A7Y2CLA3-F1
#
_cell.length_a   1.000
_cell.length_b   1.000
_cell.length_c   1.000
_cell.angle_alpha   90.00
_cell.angle_beta   90.00
_cell.angle_gamma   90.00
#
_symmetry.space_group_name_H-M   'P 1'
#
loop_
_entity.id
_entity.type
_entity.pdbx_description
1 polymer ?
#
loop_
_entity_poly.entity_id
_entity_poly.type
_entity_poly.pdbx_seq_one_letter_code
_entity_poly.pdbx_strand_id
1 'polypeptide(L)'
;MEQALREVDEADSLDTLESVRVRYLGRKGEVTASLRAVSKLPAEERPEAGQAWNRIRKELDAALSARKESMEGAGEPTGASAFDPTLPGRRPSVGVPHVLMQTLERMIEIFRSMGFSVADGPEVETPHYNFTALNIPEGHPTREDHDSFFLSEDWLLRTQTSPVQIHVMENTPPPVRVIAPGRVYRRDHFDASHSPFFFQLEG
;
A
#
# COMPACT_ATOMS: atom_id res chain seq x y z
N MET A 1 17.01 -22.87 -56.25
CA MET A 1 15.97 -23.23 -55.26
C MET A 1 16.61 -23.88 -54.03
N GLU A 2 17.38 -24.97 -54.19
CA GLU A 2 18.07 -25.64 -53.07
C GLU A 2 18.94 -24.69 -52.23
N GLN A 3 19.71 -23.81 -52.88
CA GLN A 3 20.53 -22.82 -52.17
C GLN A 3 19.68 -21.86 -51.31
N ALA A 4 18.55 -21.36 -51.83
CA ALA A 4 17.70 -20.43 -51.10
C ALA A 4 17.03 -21.09 -49.89
N LEU A 5 16.65 -22.37 -49.98
CA LEU A 5 16.09 -23.12 -48.85
C LEU A 5 17.15 -23.37 -47.77
N ARG A 6 18.40 -23.70 -48.15
CA ARG A 6 19.51 -23.81 -47.19
C ARG A 6 19.79 -22.50 -46.45
N GLU A 7 19.84 -21.38 -47.18
CA GLU A 7 20.06 -20.06 -46.57
C GLU A 7 18.90 -19.66 -45.61
N VAL A 8 17.68 -20.15 -45.84
CA VAL A 8 16.55 -19.98 -44.91
C VAL A 8 16.72 -20.83 -43.65
N ASP A 9 17.13 -22.09 -43.80
CA ASP A 9 17.33 -23.00 -42.66
C ASP A 9 18.52 -22.59 -41.78
N GLU A 10 19.61 -22.08 -42.40
CA GLU A 10 20.82 -21.60 -41.73
C GLU A 10 20.68 -20.18 -41.14
N ALA A 11 19.54 -19.51 -41.32
CA ALA A 11 19.31 -18.21 -40.70
C ALA A 11 19.17 -18.37 -39.18
N ASP A 12 20.07 -17.72 -38.44
CA ASP A 12 20.18 -17.76 -36.97
C ASP A 12 19.56 -16.54 -36.26
N SER A 13 19.06 -15.56 -37.03
CA SER A 13 18.36 -14.40 -36.48
C SER A 13 17.25 -13.90 -37.41
N LEU A 14 16.32 -13.11 -36.87
CA LEU A 14 15.29 -12.44 -37.69
C LEU A 14 15.91 -11.50 -38.74
N ASP A 15 17.04 -10.86 -38.43
CA ASP A 15 17.76 -9.97 -39.36
C ASP A 15 18.43 -10.73 -40.52
N THR A 16 19.00 -11.91 -40.23
CA THR A 16 19.58 -12.78 -41.27
C THR A 16 18.48 -13.36 -42.15
N LEU A 17 17.35 -13.78 -41.57
CA LEU A 17 16.19 -14.26 -42.32
C LEU A 17 15.59 -13.17 -43.24
N GLU A 18 15.52 -11.93 -42.76
CA GLU A 18 15.06 -10.78 -43.55
C GLU A 18 16.04 -10.45 -44.70
N SER A 19 17.34 -10.59 -44.46
CA SER A 19 18.36 -10.42 -45.50
C SER A 19 18.20 -11.45 -46.63
N VAL A 20 17.92 -12.71 -46.28
CA VAL A 20 17.62 -13.79 -47.24
C VAL A 20 16.34 -13.48 -48.02
N ARG A 21 15.28 -13.00 -47.35
CA ARG A 21 14.03 -12.57 -48.00
C ARG A 21 14.27 -11.46 -49.02
N VAL A 22 15.04 -10.43 -48.66
CA VAL A 22 15.35 -9.31 -49.57
C VAL A 22 16.17 -9.76 -50.78
N ARG A 23 17.15 -10.65 -50.56
CA ARG A 23 18.01 -11.19 -51.62
C ARG A 23 17.22 -11.95 -52.69
N TYR A 24 16.29 -12.82 -52.29
CA TYR A 24 15.58 -13.67 -53.23
C TYR A 24 14.22 -13.12 -53.68
N LEU A 25 13.42 -12.58 -52.76
CA LEU A 25 12.04 -12.12 -53.00
C LEU A 25 11.90 -10.59 -53.06
N GLY A 26 12.98 -9.83 -52.83
CA GLY A 26 12.96 -8.38 -52.90
C GLY A 26 12.64 -7.83 -54.30
N ARG A 27 12.47 -6.50 -54.40
CA ARG A 27 12.11 -5.80 -55.66
C ARG A 27 13.15 -5.98 -56.78
N LYS A 28 14.41 -6.23 -56.41
CA LYS A 28 15.54 -6.59 -57.28
C LYS A 28 16.07 -8.01 -57.01
N GLY A 29 15.32 -8.83 -56.28
CA GLY A 29 15.76 -10.15 -55.87
C GLY A 29 15.83 -11.13 -57.04
N GLU A 30 16.63 -12.19 -56.88
CA GLU A 30 16.94 -13.15 -57.95
C GLU A 30 15.67 -13.81 -58.53
N VAL A 31 14.70 -14.18 -57.68
CA VAL A 31 13.43 -14.79 -58.12
C VAL A 31 12.53 -13.78 -58.83
N THR A 32 12.48 -12.54 -58.31
CA THR A 32 11.72 -11.44 -58.93
C THR A 32 12.30 -11.02 -60.28
N ALA A 33 13.63 -11.05 -60.43
CA ALA A 33 14.31 -10.75 -61.67
C ALA A 33 14.04 -11.82 -62.74
N SER A 34 14.10 -13.10 -62.36
CA SER A 34 13.77 -14.23 -63.24
C SER A 34 12.31 -14.21 -63.69
N LEU A 35 11.36 -13.90 -62.79
CA LEU A 35 9.94 -13.70 -63.14
C LEU A 35 9.73 -12.58 -64.18
N ARG A 36 10.48 -11.46 -64.08
CA ARG A 36 10.41 -10.40 -65.09
C ARG A 36 11.01 -10.83 -66.42
N ALA A 37 12.06 -11.64 -66.41
CA ALA A 37 12.70 -12.17 -67.61
C ALA A 37 11.78 -13.12 -68.40
N VAL A 38 10.79 -13.77 -67.76
CA VAL A 38 9.78 -14.60 -68.45
C VAL A 38 9.04 -13.83 -69.55
N SER A 39 8.83 -12.51 -69.39
CA SER A 39 8.21 -11.66 -70.43
C SER A 39 8.98 -11.61 -71.75
N LYS A 40 10.27 -11.95 -71.75
CA LYS A 40 11.16 -11.94 -72.92
C LYS A 40 11.20 -13.28 -73.68
N LEU A 41 10.57 -14.33 -73.16
CA LEU A 41 10.51 -15.65 -73.81
C LEU A 41 9.51 -15.66 -74.98
N PRO A 42 9.61 -16.62 -75.93
CA PRO A 42 8.59 -16.88 -76.95
C PRO A 42 7.21 -17.16 -76.33
N ALA A 43 6.13 -16.77 -77.02
CA ALA A 43 4.77 -16.86 -76.47
C ALA A 43 4.37 -18.28 -76.04
N GLU A 44 4.94 -19.30 -76.69
CA GLU A 44 4.69 -20.73 -76.42
C GLU A 44 5.33 -21.21 -75.11
N GLU A 45 6.48 -20.63 -74.70
CA GLU A 45 7.24 -21.05 -73.50
C GLU A 45 6.90 -20.22 -72.25
N ARG A 46 6.23 -19.07 -72.43
CA ARG A 46 5.84 -18.17 -71.32
C ARG A 46 4.97 -18.82 -70.24
N PRO A 47 3.95 -19.63 -70.56
CA PRO A 47 3.06 -20.20 -69.55
C PRO A 47 3.78 -21.15 -68.60
N GLU A 48 4.57 -22.07 -69.15
CA GLU A 48 5.30 -23.09 -68.38
C GLU A 48 6.39 -22.46 -67.51
N ALA A 49 7.19 -21.56 -68.08
CA ALA A 49 8.24 -20.85 -67.35
C ALA A 49 7.65 -19.97 -66.22
N GLY A 50 6.54 -19.29 -66.48
CA GLY A 50 5.85 -18.48 -65.48
C GLY A 50 5.29 -19.31 -64.33
N GLN A 51 4.72 -20.48 -64.63
CA GLN A 51 4.19 -21.40 -63.62
C GLN A 51 5.31 -21.97 -62.73
N ALA A 52 6.43 -22.39 -63.32
CA ALA A 52 7.58 -22.90 -62.59
C ALA A 52 8.15 -21.86 -61.60
N TRP A 53 8.34 -20.61 -62.05
CA TRP A 53 8.86 -19.55 -61.20
C TRP A 53 7.87 -19.11 -60.10
N ASN A 54 6.57 -19.09 -60.38
CA ASN A 54 5.56 -18.81 -59.37
C ASN A 54 5.50 -19.89 -58.28
N ARG A 55 5.72 -21.16 -58.65
CA ARG A 55 5.82 -22.27 -57.70
C ARG A 55 7.01 -22.09 -56.76
N ILE A 56 8.20 -21.82 -57.31
CA ILE A 56 9.43 -21.56 -56.54
C ILE A 56 9.23 -20.39 -55.57
N ARG A 57 8.59 -19.30 -56.04
CA ARG A 57 8.29 -18.14 -55.20
C ARG A 57 7.41 -18.52 -54.01
N LYS A 58 6.36 -19.31 -54.24
CA LYS A 58 5.41 -19.73 -53.19
C LYS A 58 6.07 -20.65 -52.17
N GLU A 59 6.90 -21.59 -52.62
CA GLU A 59 7.62 -22.52 -51.74
C GLU A 59 8.64 -21.78 -50.87
N LEU A 60 9.36 -20.80 -51.42
CA LEU A 60 10.31 -19.98 -50.65
C LEU A 60 9.61 -19.06 -49.64
N ASP A 61 8.49 -18.44 -50.02
CA ASP A 61 7.69 -17.60 -49.13
C ASP A 61 7.16 -18.43 -47.93
N ALA A 62 6.68 -19.65 -48.20
CA ALA A 62 6.25 -20.57 -47.15
C ALA A 62 7.39 -20.98 -46.21
N ALA A 63 8.58 -21.27 -46.73
CA ALA A 63 9.75 -21.62 -45.91
C ALA A 63 10.20 -20.45 -45.02
N LEU A 64 10.23 -19.22 -45.57
CA LEU A 64 10.56 -18.01 -44.82
C LEU A 64 9.55 -17.74 -43.70
N SER A 65 8.25 -17.87 -43.99
CA SER A 65 7.19 -17.72 -42.98
C SER A 65 7.31 -18.77 -41.87
N ALA A 66 7.50 -20.04 -42.21
CA ALA A 66 7.64 -21.12 -41.23
C ALA A 66 8.87 -20.93 -40.33
N ARG A 67 10.02 -20.52 -40.91
CA ARG A 67 11.23 -20.23 -40.13
C ARG A 67 11.02 -19.03 -39.22
N LYS A 68 10.40 -17.96 -39.71
CA LYS A 68 10.08 -16.77 -38.90
C LYS A 68 9.18 -17.11 -37.71
N GLU A 69 8.10 -17.86 -37.94
CA GLU A 69 7.21 -18.32 -36.86
C GLU A 69 7.95 -19.17 -35.83
N SER A 70 8.85 -20.05 -36.26
CA SER A 70 9.67 -20.86 -35.34
C SER A 70 10.60 -20.02 -34.47
N MET A 71 11.13 -18.91 -35.01
CA MET A 71 12.02 -18.00 -34.30
C MET A 71 11.27 -17.04 -33.37
N GLU A 72 10.09 -16.57 -33.77
CA GLU A 72 9.22 -15.74 -32.94
C GLU A 72 8.57 -16.56 -31.81
N GLY A 73 8.21 -17.82 -32.06
CA GLY A 73 7.67 -18.75 -31.05
C GLY A 73 8.70 -19.25 -30.03
N ALA A 74 9.99 -19.23 -30.38
CA ALA A 74 11.09 -19.52 -29.44
C ALA A 74 11.51 -18.29 -28.60
N GLY A 75 10.95 -17.12 -28.89
CA GLY A 75 11.24 -15.84 -28.24
C GLY A 75 10.37 -15.52 -27.02
N GLU A 76 9.75 -16.51 -26.37
CA GLU A 76 9.27 -16.27 -25.01
C GLU A 76 10.48 -15.94 -24.13
N PRO A 77 10.47 -14.83 -23.40
CA PRO A 77 11.54 -14.55 -22.47
C PRO A 77 11.49 -15.61 -21.37
N THR A 78 12.28 -16.67 -21.49
CA THR A 78 12.67 -17.60 -20.40
C THR A 78 13.55 -16.90 -19.36
N GLY A 79 13.31 -15.62 -19.16
CA GLY A 79 13.90 -14.73 -18.19
C GLY A 79 12.82 -13.83 -17.58
N ALA A 80 11.55 -14.25 -17.58
CA ALA A 80 10.64 -13.81 -16.54
C ALA A 80 11.28 -14.23 -15.21
N SER A 81 12.08 -13.32 -14.65
CA SER A 81 12.54 -13.37 -13.26
C SER A 81 11.40 -13.94 -12.45
N ALA A 82 11.64 -15.08 -11.80
CA ALA A 82 10.64 -15.77 -11.02
C ALA A 82 10.14 -14.80 -9.95
N PHE A 83 9.05 -14.11 -10.24
CA PHE A 83 8.41 -13.19 -9.33
C PHE A 83 7.85 -14.05 -8.21
N ASP A 84 8.46 -13.93 -7.03
CA ASP A 84 7.98 -14.59 -5.84
C ASP A 84 6.92 -13.70 -5.16
N PRO A 85 5.62 -14.02 -5.27
CA PRO A 85 4.55 -13.23 -4.66
C PRO A 85 4.56 -13.31 -3.13
N THR A 86 5.35 -14.20 -2.53
CA THR A 86 5.46 -14.34 -1.07
C THR A 86 6.45 -13.37 -0.45
N LEU A 87 7.29 -12.72 -1.26
CA LEU A 87 8.23 -11.72 -0.76
C LEU A 87 7.49 -10.53 -0.15
N PRO A 88 7.91 -10.05 1.04
CA PRO A 88 7.33 -8.87 1.64
C PRO A 88 7.58 -7.66 0.74
N GLY A 89 6.49 -7.07 0.24
CA GLY A 89 6.55 -5.83 -0.52
C GLY A 89 7.10 -4.66 0.30
N ARG A 90 7.49 -3.59 -0.37
CA ARG A 90 7.89 -2.33 0.29
C ARG A 90 6.66 -1.72 0.96
N ARG A 91 6.61 -1.73 2.29
CA ARG A 91 5.50 -1.17 3.08
C ARG A 91 5.96 0.10 3.80
N PRO A 92 5.11 1.14 3.87
CA PRO A 92 5.36 2.25 4.78
C PRO A 92 5.29 1.75 6.23
N SER A 93 5.98 2.43 7.14
CA SER A 93 5.81 2.21 8.57
C SER A 93 4.40 2.62 8.99
N VAL A 94 3.69 1.74 9.68
CA VAL A 94 2.36 2.02 10.24
C VAL A 94 2.53 2.25 11.74
N GLY A 95 2.01 3.37 12.24
CA GLY A 95 1.99 3.67 13.66
C GLY A 95 1.05 2.74 14.44
N VAL A 96 1.31 2.58 15.74
CA VAL A 96 0.46 1.81 16.65
C VAL A 96 -0.04 2.75 17.75
N PRO A 97 -1.33 2.72 18.11
CA PRO A 97 -1.83 3.53 19.22
C PRO A 97 -1.15 3.17 20.54
N HIS A 98 -0.96 4.16 21.42
CA HIS A 98 -0.34 3.94 22.71
C HIS A 98 -1.19 2.97 23.57
N VAL A 99 -0.57 2.07 24.33
CA VAL A 99 -1.27 1.04 25.11
C VAL A 99 -2.28 1.66 26.10
N LEU A 100 -1.91 2.77 26.74
CA LEU A 100 -2.84 3.50 27.63
C LEU A 100 -4.10 3.99 26.90
N MET A 101 -3.96 4.46 25.65
CA MET A 101 -5.11 4.93 24.87
C MET A 101 -6.00 3.76 24.47
N GLN A 102 -5.41 2.63 24.06
CA GLN A 102 -6.18 1.42 23.75
C GLN A 102 -6.98 0.94 24.96
N THR A 103 -6.37 0.93 26.15
CA THR A 103 -7.05 0.56 27.40
C THR A 103 -8.17 1.55 27.75
N LEU A 104 -7.90 2.85 27.65
CA LEU A 104 -8.89 3.89 27.93
C LEU A 104 -10.08 3.82 26.98
N GLU A 105 -9.83 3.71 25.68
CA GLU A 105 -10.86 3.55 24.65
C GLU A 105 -11.71 2.31 24.92
N ARG A 106 -11.07 1.19 25.30
CA ARG A 106 -11.78 -0.03 25.63
C ARG A 106 -12.68 0.12 26.86
N MET A 107 -12.21 0.81 27.90
CA MET A 107 -13.03 1.12 29.07
C MET A 107 -14.22 2.02 28.68
N ILE A 108 -13.99 3.06 27.88
CA ILE A 108 -15.03 3.97 27.38
C ILE A 108 -16.10 3.21 26.61
N GLU A 109 -15.72 2.29 25.72
CA GLU A 109 -16.66 1.46 24.96
C GLU A 109 -17.58 0.62 25.87
N ILE A 110 -17.02 0.03 26.92
CA ILE A 110 -17.78 -0.78 27.89
C ILE A 110 -18.86 0.09 28.55
N PHE A 111 -18.51 1.26 29.08
CA PHE A 111 -19.48 2.14 29.73
C PHE A 111 -20.49 2.77 28.77
N ARG A 112 -20.07 3.11 27.55
CA ARG A 112 -20.99 3.56 26.49
C ARG A 112 -22.05 2.51 26.17
N SER A 113 -21.68 1.23 26.16
CA SER A 113 -22.64 0.14 25.94
C SER A 113 -23.71 0.03 27.05
N MET A 114 -23.42 0.57 28.23
CA MET A 114 -24.34 0.65 29.38
C MET A 114 -25.14 1.98 29.44
N GLY A 115 -24.97 2.86 28.45
CA GLY A 115 -25.68 4.14 28.35
C GLY A 115 -25.04 5.30 29.13
N PHE A 116 -23.76 5.20 29.48
CA PHE A 116 -23.00 6.34 30.00
C PHE A 116 -22.53 7.23 28.84
N SER A 117 -22.61 8.54 29.03
CA SER A 117 -21.94 9.51 28.15
C SER A 117 -20.51 9.79 28.65
N VAL A 118 -19.67 10.35 27.79
CA VAL A 118 -18.30 10.75 28.15
C VAL A 118 -18.31 12.25 28.44
N ALA A 119 -17.83 12.64 29.61
CA ALA A 119 -17.61 14.03 30.00
C ALA A 119 -16.10 14.31 30.06
N ASP A 120 -15.71 15.52 29.69
CA ASP A 120 -14.33 16.00 29.76
C ASP A 120 -14.30 17.32 30.53
N GLY A 121 -13.14 17.68 31.06
CA GLY A 121 -12.95 18.91 31.81
C GLY A 121 -11.49 19.29 31.94
N PRO A 122 -11.21 20.50 32.47
CA PRO A 122 -9.86 21.03 32.51
C PRO A 122 -8.95 20.21 33.41
N GLU A 123 -7.65 20.20 33.09
CA GLU A 123 -6.61 19.58 33.92
C GLU A 123 -6.08 20.52 35.00
N VAL A 124 -6.18 21.83 34.78
CA VAL A 124 -5.95 22.86 35.79
C VAL A 124 -7.29 23.14 36.47
N GLU A 125 -7.33 23.02 37.78
CA GLU A 125 -8.53 23.21 38.58
C GLU A 125 -8.32 24.10 39.80
N THR A 126 -9.43 24.54 40.38
CA THR A 126 -9.47 25.23 41.66
C THR A 126 -9.52 24.24 42.83
N PRO A 127 -9.02 24.62 44.02
CA PRO A 127 -9.16 23.82 45.23
C PRO A 127 -10.61 23.48 45.59
N HIS A 128 -11.56 24.35 45.18
CA HIS A 128 -12.98 24.11 45.40
C HIS A 128 -13.45 22.84 44.69
N TYR A 129 -13.26 22.73 43.37
CA TYR A 129 -13.73 21.58 42.61
C TYR A 129 -12.88 20.33 42.84
N ASN A 130 -11.56 20.47 43.03
CA ASN A 130 -10.68 19.32 43.26
C ASN A 130 -10.83 18.69 44.66
N PHE A 131 -11.29 19.46 45.66
CA PHE A 131 -11.36 19.01 47.05
C PHE A 131 -12.68 19.38 47.75
N THR A 132 -12.98 20.67 47.91
CA THR A 132 -14.07 21.14 48.79
C THR A 132 -15.43 20.58 48.37
N ALA A 133 -15.76 20.60 47.07
CA ALA A 133 -17.00 20.08 46.52
C ALA A 133 -17.14 18.55 46.67
N LEU A 134 -16.01 17.87 46.91
CA LEU A 134 -15.92 16.43 47.16
C LEU A 134 -15.85 16.11 48.66
N ASN A 135 -16.24 17.07 49.50
CA ASN A 135 -16.25 16.96 50.95
C ASN A 135 -14.84 16.72 51.56
N ILE A 136 -13.81 17.29 50.92
CA ILE A 136 -12.43 17.28 51.41
C ILE A 136 -12.10 18.70 51.93
N PRO A 137 -12.22 18.95 53.25
CA PRO A 137 -12.02 20.28 53.83
C PRO A 137 -10.55 20.70 53.87
N GLU A 138 -10.31 21.96 54.22
CA GLU A 138 -8.98 22.47 54.55
C GLU A 138 -8.40 21.74 55.76
N GLY A 139 -7.10 21.45 55.72
CA GLY A 139 -6.41 20.65 56.74
C GLY A 139 -6.64 19.13 56.63
N HIS A 140 -7.37 18.66 55.60
CA HIS A 140 -7.42 17.23 55.32
C HIS A 140 -6.08 16.75 54.73
N PRO A 141 -5.53 15.60 55.15
CA PRO A 141 -4.22 15.12 54.70
C PRO A 141 -4.06 15.05 53.17
N THR A 142 -5.13 14.67 52.47
CA THR A 142 -5.12 14.54 50.99
C THR A 142 -5.10 15.87 50.24
N ARG A 143 -5.21 17.00 50.94
CA ARG A 143 -5.14 18.36 50.36
C ARG A 143 -3.77 19.00 50.58
N GLU A 144 -2.87 18.33 51.30
CA GLU A 144 -1.55 18.87 51.60
C GLU A 144 -0.67 19.02 50.34
N ASP A 145 0.15 20.07 50.31
CA ASP A 145 1.03 20.46 49.18
C ASP A 145 2.07 19.40 48.78
N HIS A 146 2.29 18.41 49.64
CA HIS A 146 3.24 17.33 49.37
C HIS A 146 2.70 16.31 48.37
N ASP A 147 1.38 16.21 48.20
CA ASP A 147 0.73 15.24 47.31
C ASP A 147 0.21 15.88 46.01
N SER A 148 0.01 17.20 46.00
CA SER A 148 -0.65 17.94 44.90
C SER A 148 0.26 18.98 44.25
N PHE A 149 0.11 19.20 42.94
CA PHE A 149 0.84 20.24 42.22
C PHE A 149 0.05 21.56 42.20
N PHE A 150 0.28 22.42 43.19
CA PHE A 150 -0.24 23.79 43.19
C PHE A 150 0.55 24.69 42.22
N LEU A 151 -0.19 25.46 41.42
CA LEU A 151 0.35 26.48 40.51
C LEU A 151 0.31 27.87 41.16
N SER A 152 -0.69 28.11 42.01
CA SER A 152 -0.83 29.26 42.90
C SER A 152 -1.77 28.88 44.07
N GLU A 153 -2.13 29.84 44.93
CA GLU A 153 -3.12 29.61 46.00
C GLU A 153 -4.51 29.20 45.45
N ASP A 154 -4.85 29.68 44.24
CA ASP A 154 -6.17 29.49 43.62
C ASP A 154 -6.22 28.35 42.60
N TRP A 155 -5.08 27.82 42.17
CA TRP A 155 -4.98 26.89 41.04
C TRP A 155 -4.03 25.73 41.31
N LEU A 156 -4.43 24.53 40.90
CA LEU A 156 -3.63 23.32 40.94
C LEU A 156 -3.85 22.45 39.70
N LEU A 157 -2.95 21.49 39.46
CA LEU A 157 -3.24 20.38 38.56
C LEU A 157 -4.14 19.36 39.27
N ARG A 158 -5.22 18.93 38.61
CA ARG A 158 -6.20 18.02 39.23
C ARG A 158 -5.56 16.70 39.64
N THR A 159 -5.91 16.21 40.83
CA THR A 159 -5.41 14.94 41.39
C THR A 159 -6.27 13.73 41.02
N GLN A 160 -7.47 14.01 40.49
CA GLN A 160 -8.51 13.08 40.12
C GLN A 160 -9.41 13.70 39.05
N THR A 161 -10.26 12.88 38.41
CA THR A 161 -11.23 13.31 37.40
C THR A 161 -12.60 13.65 37.98
N SER A 162 -12.79 13.47 39.29
CA SER A 162 -14.00 13.86 40.04
C SER A 162 -14.47 15.31 39.84
N PRO A 163 -13.60 16.33 39.63
CA PRO A 163 -14.05 17.69 39.32
C PRO A 163 -15.02 17.74 38.14
N VAL A 164 -14.79 16.92 37.11
CA VAL A 164 -15.66 16.83 35.93
C VAL A 164 -17.08 16.42 36.33
N GLN A 165 -17.23 15.52 37.30
CA GLN A 165 -18.55 15.08 37.79
C GLN A 165 -19.28 16.22 38.50
N ILE A 166 -18.57 17.02 39.31
CA ILE A 166 -19.16 18.21 39.96
C ILE A 166 -19.64 19.20 38.90
N HIS A 167 -18.81 19.55 37.92
CA HIS A 167 -19.21 20.43 36.81
C HIS A 167 -20.44 19.92 36.06
N VAL A 168 -20.52 18.61 35.80
CA VAL A 168 -21.69 18.01 35.15
C VAL A 168 -22.93 18.13 36.03
N MET A 169 -22.82 17.80 37.32
CA MET A 169 -23.93 17.79 38.26
C MET A 169 -24.48 19.19 38.56
N GLU A 170 -23.65 20.23 38.52
CA GLU A 170 -24.10 21.63 38.66
C GLU A 170 -24.93 22.11 37.47
N ASN A 171 -24.62 21.60 36.27
CA ASN A 171 -25.24 22.04 35.02
C ASN A 171 -26.32 21.09 34.51
N THR A 172 -26.47 19.91 35.12
CA THR A 172 -27.36 18.85 34.64
C THR A 172 -28.18 18.26 35.78
N PRO A 173 -29.52 18.36 35.76
CA PRO A 173 -30.34 17.71 36.77
C PRO A 173 -30.31 16.18 36.59
N PRO A 174 -30.50 15.40 37.68
CA PRO A 174 -30.62 13.95 37.59
C PRO A 174 -31.76 13.50 36.65
N PRO A 175 -31.63 12.34 35.97
CA PRO A 175 -30.55 11.36 36.10
C PRO A 175 -29.29 11.72 35.30
N VAL A 176 -28.11 11.56 35.94
CA VAL A 176 -26.79 11.75 35.32
C VAL A 176 -26.10 10.39 35.20
N ARG A 177 -25.53 10.09 34.03
CA ARG A 177 -24.71 8.89 33.76
C ARG A 177 -23.53 9.28 32.89
N VAL A 178 -22.43 9.66 33.50
CA VAL A 178 -21.23 10.13 32.80
C VAL A 178 -20.02 9.34 33.26
N ILE A 179 -19.08 9.08 32.35
CA ILE A 179 -17.71 8.73 32.69
C ILE A 179 -16.79 9.89 32.36
N ALA A 180 -15.78 10.13 33.19
CA ALA A 180 -14.80 11.19 33.07
C ALA A 180 -13.39 10.58 32.91
N PRO A 181 -12.97 10.23 31.69
CA PRO A 181 -11.59 9.83 31.41
C PRO A 181 -10.67 11.05 31.35
N GLY A 182 -9.45 10.96 31.88
CA GLY A 182 -8.48 12.04 31.72
C GLY A 182 -7.17 11.85 32.44
N ARG A 183 -6.21 12.75 32.16
CA ARG A 183 -4.95 12.81 32.90
C ARG A 183 -5.16 13.43 34.28
N VAL A 184 -4.44 12.90 35.26
CA VAL A 184 -4.39 13.38 36.64
C VAL A 184 -2.94 13.44 37.09
N TYR A 185 -2.69 14.28 38.10
CA TYR A 185 -1.33 14.63 38.51
C TYR A 185 -1.18 14.44 40.01
N ARG A 186 -0.12 13.74 40.42
CA ARG A 186 0.22 13.51 41.83
C ARG A 186 1.69 13.66 42.04
N ARG A 187 2.08 14.25 43.15
CA ARG A 187 3.49 14.50 43.48
C ARG A 187 4.15 13.27 44.11
N ASP A 188 3.93 12.12 43.49
CA ASP A 188 4.53 10.85 43.90
C ASP A 188 5.99 10.80 43.48
N HIS A 189 6.82 10.10 44.26
CA HIS A 189 8.20 9.83 43.87
C HIS A 189 8.22 8.98 42.61
N PHE A 190 8.84 9.47 41.54
CA PHE A 190 8.91 8.72 40.29
C PHE A 190 9.67 7.40 40.47
N ASP A 191 9.01 6.29 40.20
CA ASP A 191 9.57 4.95 40.30
C ASP A 191 8.90 4.00 39.28
N ALA A 192 9.13 2.69 39.40
CA ALA A 192 8.58 1.69 38.47
C ALA A 192 7.04 1.59 38.49
N SER A 193 6.39 2.05 39.56
CA SER A 193 4.95 2.00 39.80
C SER A 193 4.28 3.37 39.87
N HIS A 194 5.04 4.44 40.09
CA HIS A 194 4.52 5.79 40.27
C HIS A 194 5.02 6.74 39.18
N SER A 195 4.07 7.43 38.56
CA SER A 195 4.33 8.48 37.58
C SER A 195 3.68 9.77 38.08
N PRO A 196 4.33 10.95 37.93
CA PRO A 196 3.78 12.23 38.35
C PRO A 196 2.50 12.62 37.58
N PHE A 197 2.23 11.92 36.47
CA PHE A 197 0.95 11.96 35.79
C PHE A 197 0.54 10.55 35.34
N PHE A 198 -0.76 10.27 35.36
CA PHE A 198 -1.33 9.04 34.82
C PHE A 198 -2.75 9.29 34.31
N PHE A 199 -3.34 8.29 33.65
CA PHE A 199 -4.71 8.35 33.18
C PHE A 199 -5.64 7.69 34.19
N GLN A 200 -6.73 8.38 34.50
CA GLN A 200 -7.80 7.92 35.38
C GLN A 200 -9.12 7.96 34.62
N LEU A 201 -10.02 7.03 34.95
CA LEU A 201 -11.40 7.02 34.47
C LEU A 201 -12.30 6.82 35.69
N GLU A 202 -13.19 7.78 35.92
CA GLU A 202 -14.24 7.71 36.93
C GLU A 202 -15.62 7.75 36.27
N GLY A 203 -16.66 7.35 36.99
CA GLY A 203 -18.06 7.42 36.56
C GLY A 203 -19.05 6.93 37.60
#